data_AF-A0A2M7HQ05-F1
#
_entry.id   AF-A0A2M7HQ05-F1
#
_cell.length_a   1.000
_cell.length_b   1.000
_cell.length_c   1.000
_cell.angle_alpha   90.00
_cell.angle_beta   90.00
_cell.angle_gamma   90.00
#
_symmetry.space_group_name_H-M   'P 1'
#
loop_
_entity.id
_entity.type
_entity.pdbx_description
1 polymer ?
#
loop_
_entity_poly.entity_id
_entity_poly.type
_entity_poly.pdbx_seq_one_letter_code
_entity_poly.pdbx_strand_id
1 'polypeptide(L)'
;MNGRLGYKASFLRVCRLSLIASALGICCLYAAPTQTLDEARITSTLEKRYGERAGMRARAWFKVLSESVTVSEQDKLLKVNNFFNLFRFVDDIKLWGESNYWATPMEFIGVNGGDCEDFSIAKYFTLLQLGVSEDKMRITMVKATSVNQYHMVLAYYETPSSIPLVLDNLDHVIKPATQRADLLPVYSFNGKQLWLNKEQGRGVLAGSSTRLEKWNDLNHRLGVDRLRQPKLKLE
;
A
#
# COMPACT_ATOMS: atom_id res chain seq x y z
N MET A 1 -60.35 -64.84 18.30
CA MET A 1 -59.48 -65.33 19.38
C MET A 1 -58.06 -65.43 18.83
N ASN A 2 -57.11 -64.79 19.51
CA ASN A 2 -55.67 -64.62 19.20
C ASN A 2 -55.35 -63.88 17.88
N GLY A 3 -54.63 -62.76 17.83
CA GLY A 3 -53.86 -62.07 18.86
C GLY A 3 -52.49 -61.63 18.30
N ARG A 4 -52.49 -60.45 17.65
CA ARG A 4 -51.43 -59.42 17.55
C ARG A 4 -49.95 -59.78 17.26
N LEU A 5 -49.49 -59.11 16.20
CA LEU A 5 -48.30 -58.25 16.07
C LEU A 5 -46.92 -58.77 16.53
N GLY A 6 -46.01 -58.80 15.55
CA GLY A 6 -44.58 -58.71 15.80
C GLY A 6 -44.16 -57.35 16.36
N TYR A 7 -43.06 -57.37 17.12
CA TYR A 7 -41.96 -56.39 17.14
C TYR A 7 -40.97 -56.79 18.25
N LYS A 8 -39.69 -56.46 18.02
CA LYS A 8 -38.50 -56.37 18.93
C LYS A 8 -37.38 -57.32 18.50
N ALA A 9 -36.11 -56.91 18.39
CA ALA A 9 -35.53 -55.59 18.62
C ALA A 9 -34.20 -55.40 17.87
N SER A 10 -34.03 -54.17 17.43
CA SER A 10 -32.80 -53.37 17.33
C SER A 10 -31.57 -53.90 18.09
N PHE A 11 -30.47 -54.14 17.38
CA PHE A 11 -29.12 -53.98 17.93
C PHE A 11 -28.25 -53.15 16.96
N LEU A 12 -28.34 -51.83 17.17
CA LEU A 12 -27.23 -50.91 17.27
C LEU A 12 -26.05 -51.10 16.29
N ARG A 13 -26.18 -50.44 15.13
CA ARG A 13 -25.04 -49.86 14.40
C ARG A 13 -24.42 -48.75 15.27
N VAL A 14 -23.33 -49.04 15.96
CA VAL A 14 -22.48 -48.02 16.61
C VAL A 14 -21.02 -48.40 16.31
N CYS A 15 -20.18 -47.38 16.13
CA CYS A 15 -18.74 -47.44 15.84
C CYS A 15 -18.32 -47.52 14.36
N ARG A 16 -18.85 -46.61 13.53
CA ARG A 16 -18.13 -46.09 12.34
C ARG A 16 -18.19 -44.56 12.28
N LEU A 17 -17.87 -43.88 13.38
CA LEU A 17 -17.92 -42.41 13.48
C LEU A 17 -16.76 -41.79 14.29
N SER A 18 -15.57 -42.39 14.25
CA SER A 18 -14.40 -41.88 14.99
C SER A 18 -13.13 -41.68 14.15
N LEU A 19 -13.25 -41.41 12.85
CA LEU A 19 -12.08 -41.18 11.98
C LEU A 19 -12.26 -40.02 10.99
N ILE A 20 -13.06 -39.00 11.32
CA ILE A 20 -13.16 -37.74 10.53
C ILE A 20 -13.15 -36.51 11.45
N ALA A 21 -12.27 -36.47 12.45
CA ALA A 21 -12.16 -35.34 13.37
C ALA A 21 -10.71 -34.86 13.60
N SER A 22 -9.81 -35.10 12.64
CA SER A 22 -8.38 -34.76 12.79
C SER A 22 -7.74 -34.20 11.51
N ALA A 23 -8.49 -33.49 10.67
CA ALA A 23 -7.95 -32.85 9.46
C ALA A 23 -8.34 -31.36 9.33
N LEU A 24 -8.65 -30.71 10.44
CA LEU A 24 -8.79 -29.25 10.54
C LEU A 24 -7.70 -28.71 11.48
N GLY A 25 -6.45 -29.10 11.20
CA GLY A 25 -5.28 -28.62 11.90
C GLY A 25 -4.34 -27.96 10.91
N ILE A 26 -4.21 -26.65 11.03
CA ILE A 26 -3.16 -25.82 10.39
C ILE A 26 -3.46 -25.47 8.92
N CYS A 27 -4.45 -24.60 8.70
CA CYS A 27 -4.27 -23.58 7.66
C CYS A 27 -3.25 -22.58 8.20
N CYS A 28 -1.96 -22.86 8.02
CA CYS A 28 -0.98 -21.79 8.01
C CYS A 28 -1.41 -20.87 6.87
N LEU A 29 -1.93 -19.69 7.21
CA LEU A 29 -1.98 -18.56 6.30
C LEU A 29 -0.54 -18.27 5.91
N TYR A 30 -0.06 -18.91 4.86
CA TYR A 30 1.19 -18.55 4.23
C TYR A 30 0.97 -17.17 3.63
N ALA A 31 1.30 -16.13 4.42
CA ALA A 31 1.56 -14.83 3.85
C ALA A 31 2.65 -15.04 2.80
N ALA A 32 2.36 -14.70 1.54
CA ALA A 32 3.36 -14.74 0.49
C ALA A 32 4.59 -13.96 0.99
N PRO A 33 5.80 -14.51 0.87
CA PRO A 33 6.99 -13.83 1.39
C PRO A 33 7.09 -12.48 0.71
N THR A 34 7.01 -11.41 1.50
CA THR A 34 7.33 -10.06 1.04
C THR A 34 8.73 -10.12 0.45
N GLN A 35 8.91 -9.63 -0.78
CA GLN A 35 10.20 -9.67 -1.45
C GLN A 35 11.26 -9.04 -0.54
N THR A 36 12.29 -9.80 -0.19
CA THR A 36 13.37 -9.30 0.67
C THR A 36 14.14 -8.25 -0.09
N LEU A 37 14.17 -7.02 0.44
CA LEU A 37 14.98 -5.95 -0.10
C LEU A 37 16.45 -6.14 0.29
N ASP A 38 17.34 -6.05 -0.69
CA ASP A 38 18.79 -6.10 -0.48
C ASP A 38 19.31 -4.69 -0.13
N GLU A 39 19.43 -4.40 1.17
CA GLU A 39 19.85 -3.09 1.67
C GLU A 39 21.21 -2.65 1.11
N ALA A 40 22.19 -3.56 1.04
CA ALA A 40 23.53 -3.23 0.58
C ALA A 40 23.52 -2.87 -0.91
N ARG A 41 22.84 -3.68 -1.74
CA ARG A 41 22.69 -3.41 -3.17
C ARG A 41 21.96 -2.09 -3.40
N ILE A 42 20.81 -1.89 -2.76
CA ILE A 42 19.98 -0.70 -2.96
C ILE A 42 20.75 0.56 -2.55
N THR A 43 21.35 0.56 -1.36
CA THR A 43 22.13 1.68 -0.85
C THR A 43 23.29 2.03 -1.78
N SER A 44 24.09 1.03 -2.20
CA SER A 44 25.23 1.28 -3.08
C SER A 44 24.80 1.78 -4.46
N THR A 45 23.67 1.30 -4.98
CA THR A 45 23.17 1.72 -6.29
C THR A 45 22.65 3.15 -6.25
N LEU A 46 21.87 3.53 -5.22
CA LEU A 46 21.40 4.91 -5.06
C LEU A 46 22.56 5.87 -4.85
N GLU A 47 23.56 5.47 -4.07
CA GLU A 47 24.78 6.23 -3.87
C GLU A 47 25.56 6.47 -5.18
N LYS A 48 25.77 5.42 -5.97
CA LYS A 48 26.43 5.54 -7.28
C LYS A 48 25.62 6.36 -8.30
N ARG A 49 24.30 6.25 -8.26
CA ARG A 49 23.40 6.84 -9.25
C ARG A 49 23.09 8.31 -8.97
N TYR A 50 22.94 8.67 -7.70
CA TYR A 50 22.44 9.98 -7.28
C TYR A 50 23.34 10.71 -6.28
N GLY A 51 24.41 10.07 -5.79
CA GLY A 51 25.40 10.66 -4.90
C GLY A 51 25.32 10.17 -3.44
N GLU A 52 26.33 10.51 -2.65
CA GLU A 52 26.49 10.06 -1.25
C GLU A 52 25.25 10.30 -0.37
N ARG A 53 24.61 11.45 -0.55
CA ARG A 53 23.41 11.84 0.20
C ARG A 53 22.21 10.93 -0.11
N ALA A 54 22.11 10.40 -1.33
CA ALA A 54 21.10 9.39 -1.68
C ALA A 54 21.34 8.08 -0.95
N GLY A 55 22.61 7.65 -0.81
CA GLY A 55 22.99 6.49 0.01
C GLY A 55 22.60 6.67 1.47
N MET A 56 22.79 7.87 2.03
CA MET A 56 22.36 8.20 3.40
C MET A 56 20.84 8.12 3.57
N ARG A 57 20.06 8.64 2.62
CA ARG A 57 18.59 8.51 2.64
C ARG A 57 18.13 7.06 2.54
N ALA A 58 18.78 6.26 1.71
CA ALA A 58 18.50 4.82 1.61
C ALA A 58 18.69 4.12 2.96
N ARG A 59 19.82 4.35 3.64
CA ARG A 59 20.08 3.82 4.99
C ARG A 59 19.05 4.28 6.01
N ALA A 60 18.64 5.55 5.95
CA ALA A 60 17.59 6.08 6.83
C ALA A 60 16.23 5.40 6.58
N TRP A 61 15.88 5.13 5.32
CA TRP A 61 14.67 4.39 4.97
C TRP A 61 14.72 2.93 5.49
N PHE A 62 15.86 2.23 5.34
CA PHE A 62 16.03 0.89 5.90
C PHE A 62 15.95 0.86 7.43
N LYS A 63 16.43 1.91 8.10
CA LYS A 63 16.24 2.08 9.54
C LYS A 63 14.74 2.21 9.90
N VAL A 64 13.97 2.98 9.12
CA VAL A 64 12.50 3.05 9.30
C VAL A 64 11.87 1.68 9.12
N LEU A 65 12.28 0.91 8.10
CA LEU A 65 11.78 -0.44 7.87
C LEU A 65 12.06 -1.36 9.08
N SER A 66 13.31 -1.42 9.54
CA SER A 66 13.71 -2.33 10.63
C SER A 66 13.06 -1.97 11.97
N GLU A 67 12.93 -0.68 12.28
CA GLU A 67 12.26 -0.22 13.51
C GLU A 67 10.73 -0.36 13.47
N SER A 68 10.14 -0.62 12.30
CA SER A 68 8.69 -0.67 12.13
C SER A 68 8.14 -2.09 11.97
N VAL A 69 8.98 -3.13 11.92
CA VAL A 69 8.52 -4.52 11.67
C VAL A 69 7.54 -5.00 12.74
N THR A 70 7.85 -4.75 14.02
CA THR A 70 7.16 -5.32 15.18
C THR A 70 6.18 -4.36 15.87
N VAL A 71 6.05 -3.13 15.38
CA VAL A 71 5.15 -2.13 15.97
C VAL A 71 3.71 -2.27 15.44
N SER A 72 2.78 -1.55 16.08
CA SER A 72 1.38 -1.54 15.66
C SER A 72 1.22 -1.04 14.22
N GLU A 73 0.11 -1.40 13.57
CA GLU A 73 -0.17 -0.93 12.21
C GLU A 73 -0.29 0.60 12.17
N GLN A 74 -0.90 1.22 13.19
CA GLN A 74 -0.97 2.67 13.35
C GLN A 74 0.41 3.32 13.47
N ASP A 75 1.34 2.71 14.22
CA ASP A 75 2.72 3.21 14.33
C ASP A 75 3.49 3.07 13.02
N LYS A 76 3.25 2.00 12.24
CA LYS A 76 3.79 1.86 10.87
C LYS A 76 3.33 3.02 10.00
N LEU A 77 2.03 3.34 10.00
CA LEU A 77 1.48 4.47 9.24
C LEU A 77 2.16 5.78 9.62
N LEU A 78 2.29 6.06 10.92
CA LEU A 78 2.92 7.29 11.43
C LEU A 78 4.40 7.39 11.02
N LYS A 79 5.19 6.33 11.26
CA LYS A 79 6.62 6.32 10.93
C LYS A 79 6.84 6.51 9.43
N VAL A 80 6.08 5.80 8.59
CA VAL A 80 6.18 5.91 7.14
C VAL A 80 5.76 7.28 6.64
N ASN A 81 4.62 7.80 7.11
CA ASN A 81 4.12 9.11 6.72
C ASN A 81 5.12 10.22 7.07
N ASN A 82 5.63 10.20 8.31
CA ASN A 82 6.60 11.19 8.78
C ASN A 82 7.91 11.12 8.01
N PHE A 83 8.41 9.92 7.72
CA PHE A 83 9.66 9.75 6.97
C PHE A 83 9.57 10.37 5.58
N PHE A 84 8.54 10.03 4.80
CA PHE A 84 8.42 10.55 3.43
C PHE A 84 8.06 12.04 3.39
N ASN A 85 7.40 12.57 4.41
CA ASN A 85 7.13 14.02 4.51
C ASN A 85 8.37 14.87 4.85
N LEU A 86 9.56 14.26 5.00
CA LEU A 86 10.85 14.99 5.06
C LEU A 86 11.40 15.34 3.67
N PHE A 87 10.88 14.72 2.60
CA PHE A 87 11.35 14.92 1.23
C PHE A 87 10.78 16.21 0.63
N ARG A 88 11.40 16.70 -0.44
CA ARG A 88 10.97 17.95 -1.10
C ARG A 88 9.82 17.70 -2.05
N PHE A 89 8.79 18.53 -1.96
CA PHE A 89 7.76 18.61 -3.00
C PHE A 89 8.29 19.39 -4.20
N VAL A 90 8.33 18.76 -5.38
CA VAL A 90 8.83 19.35 -6.63
C VAL A 90 8.03 18.82 -7.81
N ASP A 91 7.46 19.71 -8.63
CA ASP A 91 6.71 19.32 -9.82
C ASP A 91 7.55 18.49 -10.81
N ASP A 92 6.95 17.46 -11.39
CA ASP A 92 7.63 16.56 -12.33
C ASP A 92 8.28 17.28 -13.51
N ILE A 93 7.62 18.30 -14.05
CA ILE A 93 8.16 19.04 -15.21
C ILE A 93 9.50 19.71 -14.87
N LYS A 94 9.71 20.08 -13.61
CA LYS A 94 10.98 20.62 -13.12
C LYS A 94 11.95 19.49 -12.79
N LEU A 95 11.48 18.47 -12.07
CA LEU A 95 12.32 17.38 -11.56
C LEU A 95 12.80 16.43 -12.67
N TRP A 96 11.88 15.94 -13.48
CA TRP A 96 12.08 14.91 -14.50
C TRP A 96 12.14 15.47 -15.92
N GLY A 97 11.66 16.70 -16.14
CA GLY A 97 11.53 17.29 -17.48
C GLY A 97 10.36 16.73 -18.28
N GLU A 98 9.51 15.96 -17.63
CA GLU A 98 8.33 15.30 -18.18
C GLU A 98 7.20 15.56 -17.18
N SER A 99 6.03 15.96 -17.64
CA SER A 99 4.90 16.10 -16.71
C SER A 99 4.37 14.71 -16.36
N ASN A 100 3.77 14.55 -15.17
CA ASN A 100 2.94 13.40 -14.88
C ASN A 100 3.76 12.08 -14.84
N TYR A 101 5.02 12.11 -14.40
CA TYR A 101 5.92 10.97 -14.32
C TYR A 101 5.89 10.35 -12.93
N TRP A 102 5.41 9.11 -12.82
CA TRP A 102 5.34 8.42 -11.53
C TRP A 102 6.69 7.80 -11.16
N ALA A 103 7.38 8.39 -10.19
CA ALA A 103 8.65 7.89 -9.70
C ALA A 103 8.45 6.62 -8.85
N THR A 104 9.37 5.67 -9.01
CA THR A 104 9.45 4.53 -8.09
C THR A 104 9.91 4.99 -6.70
N PRO A 105 9.66 4.22 -5.62
CA PRO A 105 10.20 4.55 -4.31
C PRO A 105 11.73 4.73 -4.31
N MET A 106 12.46 3.98 -5.14
CA MET A 106 13.91 4.06 -5.24
C MET A 106 14.36 5.36 -5.93
N GLU A 107 13.65 5.80 -6.96
CA GLU A 107 13.88 7.09 -7.61
C GLU A 107 13.56 8.24 -6.66
N PHE A 108 12.40 8.22 -6.00
CA PHE A 108 11.98 9.26 -5.05
C PHE A 108 12.98 9.42 -3.89
N ILE A 109 13.39 8.30 -3.28
CA ILE A 109 14.44 8.30 -2.24
C ILE A 109 15.76 8.81 -2.82
N GLY A 110 16.11 8.34 -4.02
CA GLY A 110 17.34 8.69 -4.72
C GLY A 110 17.48 10.19 -4.99
N VAL A 111 16.43 10.83 -5.52
CA VAL A 111 16.48 12.22 -5.99
C VAL A 111 16.07 13.26 -4.93
N ASN A 112 15.66 12.82 -3.74
CA ASN A 112 15.28 13.66 -2.60
C ASN A 112 13.96 14.44 -2.79
N GLY A 113 13.03 13.93 -3.60
CA GLY A 113 11.74 14.60 -3.82
C GLY A 113 10.95 14.05 -4.99
N GLY A 114 9.78 14.65 -5.19
CA GLY A 114 8.77 14.30 -6.19
C GLY A 114 7.50 15.11 -5.92
N ASP A 115 6.42 14.81 -6.62
CA ASP A 115 5.11 15.44 -6.40
C ASP A 115 4.13 14.50 -5.69
N CYS A 116 2.83 14.85 -5.66
CA CYS A 116 1.87 14.24 -4.72
C CYS A 116 1.70 12.72 -4.89
N GLU A 117 1.75 12.20 -6.11
CA GLU A 117 1.69 10.77 -6.36
C GLU A 117 2.90 10.04 -5.80
N ASP A 118 4.10 10.60 -5.94
CA ASP A 118 5.34 9.94 -5.57
C ASP A 118 5.41 9.72 -4.06
N PHE A 119 4.95 10.72 -3.29
CA PHE A 119 4.77 10.57 -1.84
C PHE A 119 3.79 9.45 -1.51
N SER A 120 2.65 9.39 -2.19
CA SER A 120 1.60 8.39 -1.94
C SER A 120 2.07 6.98 -2.32
N ILE A 121 2.78 6.85 -3.44
CA ILE A 121 3.36 5.60 -3.95
C ILE A 121 4.47 5.10 -3.03
N ALA A 122 5.39 5.97 -2.60
CA ALA A 122 6.49 5.59 -1.71
C ALA A 122 5.98 5.12 -0.35
N LYS A 123 4.96 5.80 0.21
CA LYS A 123 4.25 5.37 1.43
C LYS A 123 3.58 4.01 1.21
N TYR A 124 2.85 3.84 0.11
CA TYR A 124 2.13 2.59 -0.21
C TYR A 124 3.05 1.38 -0.28
N PHE A 125 4.13 1.44 -1.08
CA PHE A 125 5.07 0.32 -1.22
C PHE A 125 5.85 0.04 0.07
N THR A 126 6.19 1.07 0.85
CA THR A 126 6.85 0.88 2.14
C THR A 126 5.94 0.18 3.15
N LEU A 127 4.65 0.52 3.18
CA LEU A 127 3.67 -0.14 4.05
C LEU A 127 3.40 -1.59 3.62
N LEU A 128 3.35 -1.87 2.31
CA LEU A 128 3.32 -3.24 1.81
C LEU A 128 4.55 -4.04 2.27
N GLN A 129 5.74 -3.44 2.21
CA GLN A 129 6.97 -4.08 2.68
C GLN A 129 6.91 -4.40 4.18
N LEU A 130 6.24 -3.56 4.97
CA LEU A 130 6.00 -3.76 6.40
C LEU A 130 4.84 -4.72 6.72
N GLY A 131 4.27 -5.36 5.70
CA GLY A 131 3.21 -6.36 5.85
C GLY A 131 1.81 -5.78 6.07
N VAL A 132 1.60 -4.48 5.82
CA VAL A 132 0.24 -3.91 5.79
C VAL A 132 -0.49 -4.49 4.59
N SER A 133 -1.69 -5.02 4.81
CA SER A 133 -2.46 -5.65 3.74
C SER A 133 -2.78 -4.64 2.64
N GLU A 134 -2.53 -5.04 1.39
CA GLU A 134 -2.87 -4.26 0.19
C GLU A 134 -4.36 -3.85 0.15
N ASP A 135 -5.25 -4.72 0.65
CA ASP A 135 -6.70 -4.47 0.61
C ASP A 135 -7.13 -3.34 1.57
N LYS A 136 -6.28 -2.99 2.52
CA LYS A 136 -6.47 -1.86 3.44
C LYS A 136 -5.98 -0.53 2.86
N MET A 137 -5.28 -0.52 1.73
CA MET A 137 -4.61 0.67 1.23
C MET A 137 -5.11 1.05 -0.16
N ARG A 138 -5.38 2.34 -0.38
CA ARG A 138 -5.75 2.87 -1.70
C ARG A 138 -5.08 4.22 -1.94
N ILE A 139 -4.32 4.31 -3.02
CA ILE A 139 -3.86 5.59 -3.55
C ILE A 139 -5.08 6.29 -4.14
N THR A 140 -5.36 7.51 -3.69
CA THR A 140 -6.63 8.21 -3.95
C THR A 140 -6.35 9.56 -4.61
N MET A 141 -6.88 9.74 -5.81
CA MET A 141 -6.95 11.03 -6.47
C MET A 141 -8.10 11.84 -5.86
N VAL A 142 -7.80 13.06 -5.44
CA VAL A 142 -8.74 14.00 -4.83
C VAL A 142 -8.63 15.36 -5.50
N LYS A 143 -9.68 16.18 -5.38
CA LYS A 143 -9.59 17.63 -5.57
C LYS A 143 -9.35 18.26 -4.20
N ALA A 144 -8.15 18.80 -3.99
CA ALA A 144 -7.79 19.53 -2.79
C ALA A 144 -8.25 20.99 -2.91
N THR A 145 -9.29 21.38 -2.16
CA THR A 145 -9.91 22.71 -2.25
C THR A 145 -9.08 23.80 -1.58
N SER A 146 -8.24 23.44 -0.61
CA SER A 146 -7.30 24.34 0.07
C SER A 146 -6.26 24.97 -0.87
N VAL A 147 -5.85 24.23 -1.89
CA VAL A 147 -4.88 24.63 -2.93
C VAL A 147 -5.50 24.69 -4.34
N ASN A 148 -6.80 24.39 -4.44
CA ASN A 148 -7.59 24.36 -5.68
C ASN A 148 -6.95 23.58 -6.84
N GLN A 149 -6.45 22.37 -6.56
CA GLN A 149 -5.82 21.50 -7.55
C GLN A 149 -6.19 20.03 -7.34
N TYR A 150 -5.96 19.21 -8.37
CA TYR A 150 -5.92 17.76 -8.18
C TYR A 150 -4.69 17.38 -7.36
N HIS A 151 -4.86 16.38 -6.50
CA HIS A 151 -3.88 15.96 -5.52
C HIS A 151 -4.00 14.45 -5.28
N MET A 152 -2.92 13.80 -4.88
CA MET A 152 -2.92 12.37 -4.58
C MET A 152 -2.52 12.14 -3.13
N VAL A 153 -3.31 11.30 -2.44
CA VAL A 153 -3.08 10.88 -1.05
C VAL A 153 -3.14 9.37 -0.93
N LEU A 154 -2.59 8.83 0.15
CA LEU A 154 -2.78 7.42 0.51
C LEU A 154 -3.89 7.30 1.56
N ALA A 155 -4.95 6.56 1.24
CA ALA A 155 -6.03 6.23 2.17
C ALA A 155 -5.80 4.84 2.76
N TYR A 156 -5.90 4.74 4.09
CA TYR A 156 -5.81 3.51 4.85
C TYR A 156 -7.15 3.16 5.51
N TYR A 157 -7.63 1.94 5.34
CA TYR A 157 -8.88 1.40 5.86
C TYR A 157 -8.59 0.29 6.87
N GLU A 158 -8.86 0.51 8.15
CA GLU A 158 -8.71 -0.54 9.18
C GLU A 158 -9.57 -1.78 8.85
N THR A 159 -10.78 -1.53 8.38
CA THR A 159 -11.70 -2.53 7.81
C THR A 159 -12.32 -1.98 6.53
N PRO A 160 -12.88 -2.83 5.64
CA PRO A 160 -13.50 -2.37 4.40
C PRO A 160 -14.62 -1.32 4.55
N SER A 161 -15.26 -1.26 5.73
CA SER A 161 -16.33 -0.31 6.05
C SER A 161 -15.87 0.88 6.90
N SER A 162 -14.60 0.94 7.29
CA SER A 162 -14.07 2.02 8.12
C SER A 162 -14.00 3.34 7.37
N ILE A 163 -14.14 4.45 8.11
CA ILE A 163 -13.70 5.77 7.62
C ILE A 163 -12.17 5.69 7.48
N PRO A 164 -11.61 5.99 6.29
CA PRO A 164 -10.18 5.83 6.10
C PRO A 164 -9.40 6.92 6.84
N LEU A 165 -8.19 6.56 7.27
CA LEU A 165 -7.15 7.52 7.62
C LEU A 165 -6.46 8.01 6.35
N VAL A 166 -6.13 9.30 6.31
CA VAL A 166 -5.49 9.95 5.16
C VAL A 166 -4.03 10.25 5.50
N LEU A 167 -3.12 9.69 4.71
CA LEU A 167 -1.70 9.97 4.72
C LEU A 167 -1.40 10.92 3.55
N ASP A 168 -0.97 12.14 3.87
CA ASP A 168 -0.85 13.25 2.93
C ASP A 168 0.51 13.94 3.09
N ASN A 169 0.97 14.62 2.05
CA ASN A 169 2.16 15.48 2.03
C ASN A 169 1.82 16.98 2.14
N LEU A 170 0.55 17.38 2.01
CA LEU A 170 0.11 18.76 2.30
C LEU A 170 -0.21 18.95 3.79
N ASP A 171 -0.92 17.98 4.39
CA ASP A 171 -1.14 17.90 5.83
C ASP A 171 -0.37 16.69 6.38
N HIS A 172 0.68 16.96 7.15
CA HIS A 172 1.54 15.90 7.66
C HIS A 172 0.90 15.10 8.79
N VAL A 173 -0.21 15.56 9.36
CA VAL A 173 -0.93 14.84 10.42
C VAL A 173 -1.90 13.85 9.79
N ILE A 174 -1.78 12.57 10.17
CA ILE A 174 -2.73 11.54 9.75
C ILE A 174 -4.08 11.81 10.41
N LYS A 175 -5.11 12.02 9.59
CA LYS A 175 -6.47 12.32 10.05
C LYS A 175 -7.50 11.40 9.39
N PRO A 176 -8.62 11.09 10.06
CA PRO A 176 -9.77 10.48 9.40
C PRO A 176 -10.26 11.36 8.24
N ALA A 177 -10.75 10.74 7.17
CA ALA A 177 -11.28 11.47 6.01
C ALA A 177 -12.41 12.46 6.36
N THR A 178 -13.19 12.19 7.42
CA THR A 178 -14.22 13.12 7.92
C THR A 178 -13.65 14.43 8.48
N GLN A 179 -12.37 14.47 8.82
CA GLN A 179 -11.66 15.69 9.24
C GLN A 179 -10.86 16.34 8.10
N ARG A 180 -10.98 15.82 6.87
CA ARG A 180 -10.32 16.32 5.65
C ARG A 180 -11.37 16.77 4.62
N ALA A 181 -12.26 17.65 5.05
CA ALA A 181 -13.30 18.23 4.18
C ALA A 181 -12.72 19.06 3.02
N ASP A 182 -11.43 19.38 3.08
CA ASP A 182 -10.67 20.00 2.00
C ASP A 182 -10.38 19.03 0.83
N LEU A 183 -10.52 17.72 1.02
CA LEU A 183 -10.24 16.71 0.00
C LEU A 183 -11.52 16.08 -0.54
N LEU A 184 -11.83 16.35 -1.81
CA LEU A 184 -12.99 15.78 -2.49
C LEU A 184 -12.55 14.60 -3.36
N PRO A 185 -12.90 13.34 -3.02
CA PRO A 185 -12.31 12.18 -3.66
C PRO A 185 -12.90 11.93 -5.06
N VAL A 186 -12.02 11.61 -6.03
CA VAL A 186 -12.36 11.43 -7.45
C VAL A 186 -12.33 9.95 -7.84
N TYR A 187 -11.20 9.29 -7.62
CA TYR A 187 -11.03 7.85 -7.80
C TYR A 187 -9.93 7.34 -6.87
N SER A 188 -9.86 6.03 -6.69
CA SER A 188 -8.79 5.39 -5.91
C SER A 188 -8.37 4.07 -6.53
N PHE A 189 -7.16 3.61 -6.28
CA PHE A 189 -6.64 2.34 -6.77
C PHE A 189 -5.60 1.75 -5.82
N ASN A 190 -5.30 0.47 -5.98
CA ASN A 190 -4.14 -0.19 -5.38
C ASN A 190 -3.47 -1.08 -6.44
N GLY A 191 -2.58 -1.98 -6.03
CA GLY A 191 -1.86 -2.85 -6.96
C GLY A 191 -2.77 -3.77 -7.78
N LYS A 192 -4.00 -4.06 -7.32
CA LYS A 192 -4.94 -4.98 -7.98
C LYS A 192 -6.14 -4.29 -8.63
N GLN A 193 -6.71 -3.27 -7.98
CA GLN A 193 -8.07 -2.81 -8.25
C GLN A 193 -8.13 -1.29 -8.45
N LEU A 194 -9.09 -0.84 -9.25
CA LEU A 194 -9.43 0.56 -9.52
C LEU A 194 -10.89 0.82 -9.14
N TRP A 195 -11.15 1.88 -8.37
CA TRP A 195 -12.48 2.32 -7.95
C TRP A 195 -12.73 3.76 -8.38
N LEU A 196 -13.90 4.03 -8.96
CA LEU A 196 -14.36 5.38 -9.31
C LEU A 196 -15.36 5.87 -8.27
N ASN A 197 -15.23 7.10 -7.77
CA ASN A 197 -16.25 7.67 -6.89
C ASN A 197 -17.45 8.16 -7.71
N LYS A 198 -18.64 7.73 -7.32
CA LYS A 198 -19.91 8.33 -7.75
C LYS A 198 -20.42 9.30 -6.68
N GLU A 199 -21.41 10.12 -7.02
CA GLU A 199 -21.97 11.24 -6.24
C GLU A 199 -22.50 10.94 -4.81
N GLN A 200 -22.20 9.78 -4.22
CA GLN A 200 -22.62 9.41 -2.85
C GLN A 200 -21.48 8.80 -2.00
N GLY A 201 -20.22 9.04 -2.35
CA GLY A 201 -19.06 8.62 -1.53
C GLY A 201 -18.78 7.12 -1.49
N ARG A 202 -19.56 6.30 -2.23
CA ARG A 202 -19.27 4.88 -2.45
C ARG A 202 -18.52 4.71 -3.77
N GLY A 203 -17.25 4.32 -3.68
CA GLY A 203 -16.45 3.93 -4.84
C GLY A 203 -17.05 2.69 -5.51
N VAL A 204 -17.27 2.76 -6.82
CA VAL A 204 -17.68 1.63 -7.66
C VAL A 204 -16.43 0.98 -8.23
N LEU A 205 -16.30 -0.34 -8.07
CA LEU A 205 -15.22 -1.10 -8.70
C LEU A 205 -15.30 -0.90 -10.22
N ALA A 206 -14.26 -0.30 -10.78
CA ALA A 206 -14.15 0.02 -12.20
C ALA A 206 -13.18 -0.92 -12.93
N GLY A 207 -12.67 -1.95 -12.25
CA GLY A 207 -11.85 -3.01 -12.82
C GLY A 207 -10.45 -3.06 -12.24
N SER A 208 -9.49 -3.48 -13.06
CA SER A 208 -8.09 -3.66 -12.68
C SER A 208 -7.31 -2.34 -12.70
N SER A 209 -6.34 -2.20 -11.79
CA SER A 209 -5.35 -1.12 -11.78
C SER A 209 -4.45 -1.12 -13.02
N THR A 210 -4.34 -2.26 -13.72
CA THR A 210 -3.59 -2.38 -14.99
C THR A 210 -4.13 -1.51 -16.12
N ARG A 211 -5.29 -0.89 -15.94
CA ARG A 211 -5.82 0.14 -16.83
C ARG A 211 -5.06 1.47 -16.71
N LEU A 212 -4.24 1.66 -15.67
CA LEU A 212 -3.41 2.83 -15.45
C LEU A 212 -2.04 2.58 -16.07
N GLU A 213 -1.78 3.13 -17.26
CA GLU A 213 -0.52 2.94 -17.98
C GLU A 213 0.71 3.31 -17.14
N LYS A 214 0.64 4.42 -16.39
CA LYS A 214 1.70 4.86 -15.49
C LYS A 214 1.98 3.88 -14.34
N TRP A 215 0.94 3.25 -13.81
CA TRP A 215 1.11 2.22 -12.77
C TRP A 215 1.83 1.00 -13.32
N ASN A 216 1.48 0.59 -14.56
CA ASN A 216 2.20 -0.49 -15.23
C ASN A 216 3.65 -0.11 -15.48
N ASP A 217 3.93 1.06 -16.04
CA ASP A 217 5.30 1.54 -16.27
C ASP A 217 6.13 1.53 -14.97
N LEU A 218 5.57 2.08 -13.89
CA LEU A 218 6.20 2.08 -12.57
C LEU A 218 6.53 0.66 -12.10
N ASN A 219 5.59 -0.28 -12.21
CA ASN A 219 5.80 -1.67 -11.82
C ASN A 219 6.93 -2.34 -12.62
N HIS A 220 7.09 -2.00 -13.91
CA HIS A 220 8.20 -2.50 -14.73
C HIS A 220 9.56 -1.91 -14.36
N ARG A 221 9.59 -0.82 -13.58
CA ARG A 221 10.80 -0.12 -13.14
C ARG A 221 11.11 -0.33 -11.65
N LEU A 222 10.24 -1.01 -10.90
CA LEU A 222 10.47 -1.33 -9.49
C LEU A 222 11.84 -2.02 -9.29
N GLY A 223 12.46 -1.71 -8.16
CA GLY A 223 13.84 -2.09 -7.87
C GLY A 223 14.83 -1.02 -8.28
N VAL A 224 16.07 -1.43 -8.58
CA VAL A 224 17.19 -0.49 -8.79
C VAL A 224 17.84 -0.61 -10.17
N ASP A 225 17.29 -1.44 -11.05
CA ASP A 225 17.90 -1.74 -12.35
C ASP A 225 17.53 -0.72 -13.44
N ARG A 226 16.45 0.04 -13.25
CA ARG A 226 15.88 0.95 -14.26
C ARG A 226 15.66 2.37 -13.74
N LEU A 227 16.58 2.83 -12.91
CA LEU A 227 16.54 4.15 -12.27
C LEU A 227 16.81 5.29 -13.26
N ARG A 228 15.86 6.21 -13.41
CA ARG A 228 16.01 7.42 -14.25
C ARG A 228 16.90 8.47 -13.58
N GLN A 229 17.62 9.26 -14.38
CA GLN A 229 18.31 10.46 -13.89
C GLN A 229 17.35 11.66 -13.89
N PRO A 230 17.30 12.45 -12.81
CA PRO A 230 16.49 13.65 -12.80
C PRO A 230 17.11 14.73 -13.70
N LYS A 231 16.27 15.61 -14.23
CA LYS A 231 16.69 16.83 -14.93
C LYS A 231 17.21 17.87 -13.94
N LEU A 232 16.55 18.00 -12.79
CA LEU A 232 16.97 18.87 -11.70
C LEU A 232 17.61 18.05 -10.58
N LYS A 233 18.85 18.39 -10.21
CA LYS A 233 19.48 17.87 -9.00
C LYS A 233 19.10 18.77 -7.83
N LEU A 234 18.55 18.19 -6.77
CA LEU A 234 18.15 18.93 -5.57
C LEU A 234 19.32 19.16 -4.59
N GLU A 235 20.47 18.56 -4.86
CA GLU A 235 21.72 18.58 -4.11
C GLU A 235 22.92 18.22 -5.02
#